data_AF-A0A9J7FL93-F1
#
_entry.id   AF-A0A9J7FL93-F1
#
_cell.length_a   1.000
_cell.length_b   1.000
_cell.length_c   1.000
_cell.angle_alpha   90.00
_cell.angle_beta   90.00
_cell.angle_gamma   90.00
#
_symmetry.space_group_name_H-M   'P 1'
#
loop_
_entity.id
_entity.type
_entity.pdbx_description
1 polymer ?
#
loop_
_entity_poly.entity_id
_entity_poly.type
_entity_poly.pdbx_seq_one_letter_code
_entity_poly.pdbx_strand_id
1 'polypeptide(L)'
;MEGGAYGAGKAGGAFDPYTLVRQPHTILRVVSWVFSIVVFGSIVNEGYLNNSDKEEEFCIYNRNPNACSYGVTVGVLAFLTCLLYLALDVYFPQISSVKDRKKAVLSDIGVSGFWAFFWFVGFCFLANQWQVSKPQDNPLNEGTDAARAAIAFSFFSIFTWAGQAVLAFQRYQIGADSALFSQDYMDPSQDSSMPYAPYVEPSAGTDPAGMGGTYQHAANAFDAEPQGYQSQGY
;
A
#
# COMPACT_ATOMS: atom_id res chain seq x y z
N MET A 1 0.19 -12.22 -21.16
CA MET A 1 0.53 -10.92 -20.57
C MET A 1 1.75 -11.15 -19.69
N GLU A 2 2.92 -10.64 -20.07
CA GLU A 2 4.09 -10.64 -19.19
C GLU A 2 3.80 -9.73 -18.00
N GLY A 3 3.53 -10.32 -16.83
CA GLY A 3 3.24 -9.59 -15.60
C GLY A 3 4.52 -9.00 -15.01
N GLY A 4 4.46 -7.75 -14.52
CA GLY A 4 5.54 -7.17 -13.72
C GLY A 4 5.50 -7.66 -12.26
N ALA A 5 6.58 -7.41 -11.52
CA ALA A 5 6.71 -7.83 -10.13
C ALA A 5 5.58 -7.27 -9.25
N TYR A 6 5.09 -8.11 -8.32
CA TYR A 6 3.99 -7.85 -7.38
C TYR A 6 2.61 -7.68 -8.04
N GLY A 7 2.38 -8.30 -9.20
CA GLY A 7 1.07 -8.31 -9.88
C GLY A 7 0.71 -6.99 -10.59
N ALA A 8 1.66 -6.07 -10.74
CA ALA A 8 1.49 -4.82 -11.45
C ALA A 8 1.99 -4.94 -12.91
N GLY A 9 1.30 -4.28 -13.85
CA GLY A 9 1.75 -4.19 -15.23
C GLY A 9 3.09 -3.44 -15.39
N LYS A 10 3.64 -3.47 -16.61
CA LYS A 10 4.77 -2.60 -17.00
C LYS A 10 4.32 -1.14 -16.85
N ALA A 11 5.17 -0.29 -16.25
CA ALA A 11 4.84 1.12 -16.03
C ALA A 11 4.60 1.84 -17.38
N GLY A 12 3.59 2.71 -17.46
CA GLY A 12 3.27 3.51 -18.66
C GLY A 12 2.05 3.06 -19.49
N GLY A 13 1.32 2.02 -19.08
CA GLY A 13 0.06 1.63 -19.70
C GLY A 13 -1.09 2.61 -19.40
N ALA A 14 -2.09 2.69 -20.29
CA ALA A 14 -3.30 3.48 -20.06
C ALA A 14 -4.04 3.01 -18.79
N PHE A 15 -4.44 3.96 -17.94
CA PHE A 15 -5.22 3.68 -16.73
C PHE A 15 -6.62 3.20 -17.13
N ASP A 16 -6.96 1.95 -16.79
CA ASP A 16 -8.31 1.42 -16.93
C ASP A 16 -8.97 1.27 -15.54
N PRO A 17 -9.87 2.21 -15.15
CA PRO A 17 -10.57 2.16 -13.87
C PRO A 17 -11.35 0.87 -13.66
N TYR A 18 -11.83 0.24 -14.74
CA TYR A 18 -12.65 -0.96 -14.68
C TYR A 18 -11.85 -2.19 -14.19
N THR A 19 -10.58 -2.28 -14.55
CA THR A 19 -9.69 -3.36 -14.07
C THR A 19 -9.30 -3.20 -12.60
N LEU A 20 -9.22 -1.97 -12.09
CA LEU A 20 -8.93 -1.67 -10.70
C LEU A 20 -10.09 -2.07 -9.77
N VAL A 21 -11.33 -1.78 -10.18
CA VAL A 21 -12.54 -2.12 -9.39
C VAL A 21 -12.77 -3.62 -9.28
N ARG A 22 -12.27 -4.43 -10.23
CA ARG A 22 -12.33 -5.90 -10.15
C ARG A 22 -11.28 -6.53 -9.24
N GLN A 23 -10.29 -5.77 -8.76
CA GLN A 23 -9.29 -6.34 -7.87
C GLN A 23 -9.92 -6.62 -6.49
N PRO A 24 -9.92 -7.87 -5.99
CA PRO A 24 -10.55 -8.22 -4.72
C PRO A 24 -9.94 -7.44 -3.55
N HIS A 25 -8.68 -7.07 -3.67
CA HIS A 25 -7.96 -6.25 -2.71
C HIS A 25 -8.53 -4.83 -2.57
N THR A 26 -8.75 -4.15 -3.70
CA THR A 26 -9.31 -2.79 -3.72
C THR A 26 -10.77 -2.78 -3.28
N ILE A 27 -11.54 -3.82 -3.62
CA ILE A 27 -12.91 -3.99 -3.10
C ILE A 27 -12.89 -4.03 -1.57
N LEU A 28 -12.02 -4.84 -0.97
CA LEU A 28 -11.90 -4.90 0.48
C LEU A 28 -11.48 -3.55 1.10
N ARG A 29 -10.64 -2.75 0.41
CA ARG A 29 -10.33 -1.38 0.85
C ARG A 29 -11.55 -0.48 0.88
N VAL A 30 -12.37 -0.50 -0.16
CA VAL A 30 -13.61 0.28 -0.19
C VAL A 30 -14.55 -0.18 0.92
N VAL A 31 -14.66 -1.49 1.17
CA VAL A 31 -15.49 -2.01 2.27
C VAL A 31 -14.96 -1.55 3.64
N SER A 32 -13.65 -1.70 3.91
CA SER A 32 -13.03 -1.21 5.16
C SER A 32 -13.20 0.32 5.34
N TRP A 33 -13.16 1.07 4.24
CA TRP A 33 -13.39 2.51 4.24
C TRP A 33 -14.84 2.85 4.64
N VAL A 34 -15.83 2.19 4.04
CA VAL A 34 -17.25 2.37 4.41
C VAL A 34 -17.49 1.96 5.86
N PHE A 35 -16.94 0.83 6.32
CA PHE A 35 -17.11 0.39 7.71
C PHE A 35 -16.54 1.40 8.71
N SER A 36 -15.39 2.00 8.40
CA SER A 36 -14.80 3.06 9.22
C SER A 36 -15.75 4.25 9.35
N ILE A 37 -16.37 4.69 8.24
CA ILE A 37 -17.37 5.78 8.22
C ILE A 37 -18.58 5.43 9.09
N VAL A 38 -19.10 4.21 8.96
CA VAL A 38 -20.25 3.77 9.75
C VAL A 38 -19.93 3.83 11.25
N VAL A 39 -18.75 3.38 11.67
CA VAL A 39 -18.37 3.35 13.09
C VAL A 39 -18.17 4.74 13.67
N PHE A 40 -17.29 5.57 13.10
CA PHE A 40 -17.06 6.90 13.69
C PHE A 40 -18.27 7.81 13.48
N GLY A 41 -18.97 7.68 12.34
CA GLY A 41 -20.14 8.48 12.02
C GLY A 41 -21.30 8.21 12.97
N SER A 42 -21.57 6.95 13.30
CA SER A 42 -22.64 6.62 14.25
C SER A 42 -22.33 7.08 15.67
N ILE A 43 -21.06 7.01 16.10
CA ILE A 43 -20.65 7.49 17.44
C ILE A 43 -20.66 9.02 17.52
N VAL A 44 -20.20 9.74 16.49
CA VAL A 44 -20.19 11.21 16.50
C VAL A 44 -21.62 11.76 16.45
N ASN A 45 -22.53 11.12 15.71
CA ASN A 45 -23.89 11.64 15.53
C ASN A 45 -24.81 11.32 16.71
N GLU A 46 -24.74 10.10 17.24
CA GLU A 46 -25.72 9.61 18.23
C GLU A 46 -25.06 8.91 19.44
N GLY A 47 -23.73 8.91 19.51
CA GLY A 47 -22.99 8.26 20.62
C GLY A 47 -22.88 9.11 21.88
N TYR A 48 -23.21 10.40 21.81
CA TYR A 48 -23.19 11.33 22.95
C TYR A 48 -24.62 11.74 23.29
N LEU A 49 -25.06 11.40 24.50
CA LEU A 49 -26.40 11.68 25.00
C LEU A 49 -26.36 12.81 26.03
N ASN A 50 -27.36 13.69 26.00
CA ASN A 50 -27.53 14.72 27.01
C ASN A 50 -28.55 14.25 28.07
N ASN A 51 -28.30 14.55 29.34
CA ASN A 51 -29.24 14.22 30.41
C ASN A 51 -30.16 15.41 30.67
N SER A 52 -31.47 15.20 30.80
CA SER A 52 -32.42 16.30 31.04
C SER A 52 -32.13 17.10 32.32
N ASP A 53 -31.42 16.49 33.29
CA ASP A 53 -31.09 17.10 34.59
C ASP A 53 -29.67 17.69 34.67
N LYS A 54 -28.79 17.44 33.69
CA LYS A 54 -27.39 17.90 33.70
C LYS A 54 -26.98 18.29 32.29
N GLU A 55 -26.43 19.50 32.11
CA GLU A 55 -25.97 20.03 30.82
C GLU A 55 -24.78 19.28 30.19
N GLU A 56 -24.22 18.27 30.86
CA GLU A 56 -23.05 17.53 30.37
C GLU A 56 -23.46 16.31 29.53
N GLU A 57 -23.05 16.31 28.27
CA GLU A 57 -23.15 15.17 27.36
C GLU A 57 -22.25 14.02 27.86
N PHE A 58 -22.75 12.80 27.77
CA PHE A 58 -22.01 11.60 28.14
C PHE A 58 -22.08 10.54 27.04
N CYS A 59 -21.03 9.71 26.98
CA CYS A 59 -20.95 8.62 26.03
C CYS A 59 -21.98 7.53 26.33
N ILE A 60 -22.71 7.09 25.30
CA ILE A 60 -23.74 6.05 25.38
C ILE A 60 -23.20 4.72 25.94
N TYR A 61 -21.91 4.45 25.74
CA TYR A 61 -21.22 3.28 26.29
C TYR A 61 -20.85 3.51 27.76
N ASN A 62 -21.72 3.10 28.69
CA ASN A 62 -21.49 3.09 30.13
C ASN A 62 -21.00 4.43 30.71
N ARG A 63 -21.43 5.56 30.11
CA ARG A 63 -20.97 6.91 30.46
C ARG A 63 -19.45 7.07 30.44
N ASN A 64 -18.74 6.21 29.72
CA ASN A 64 -17.30 6.17 29.68
C ASN A 64 -16.80 6.98 28.48
N PRO A 65 -16.24 8.20 28.69
CA PRO A 65 -15.81 9.05 27.58
C PRO A 65 -14.70 8.39 26.74
N ASN A 66 -13.91 7.50 27.34
CA ASN A 66 -12.85 6.79 26.64
C ASN A 66 -13.42 5.80 25.60
N ALA A 67 -14.64 5.29 25.78
CA ALA A 67 -15.25 4.35 24.85
C ALA A 67 -15.62 5.03 23.51
N CYS A 68 -16.37 6.13 23.58
CA CYS A 68 -16.71 6.91 22.39
C CYS A 68 -15.46 7.50 21.74
N SER A 69 -14.55 8.09 22.53
CA SER A 69 -13.29 8.65 22.03
C SER A 69 -12.43 7.60 21.32
N TYR A 70 -12.35 6.38 21.87
CA TYR A 70 -11.66 5.26 21.23
C TYR A 70 -12.28 4.94 19.86
N GLY A 71 -13.60 4.72 19.80
CA GLY A 71 -14.28 4.37 18.55
C GLY A 71 -14.15 5.43 17.46
N VAL A 72 -14.27 6.72 17.84
CA VAL A 72 -14.07 7.84 16.91
C VAL A 72 -12.62 7.89 16.43
N THR A 73 -11.64 7.83 17.33
CA THR A 73 -10.22 7.93 16.98
C THR A 73 -9.78 6.80 16.06
N VAL A 74 -10.13 5.56 16.41
CA VAL A 74 -9.82 4.37 15.60
C VAL A 74 -10.51 4.47 14.24
N GLY A 75 -11.79 4.82 14.20
CA GLY A 75 -12.54 4.95 12.95
C GLY A 75 -11.99 6.03 12.01
N VAL A 76 -11.64 7.22 12.54
CA VAL A 76 -11.09 8.32 11.72
C VAL A 76 -9.70 7.99 11.19
N LEU A 77 -8.83 7.43 12.02
CA LEU A 77 -7.47 7.06 11.59
C LEU A 77 -7.51 5.90 10.58
N ALA A 78 -8.39 4.92 10.76
CA ALA A 78 -8.62 3.84 9.80
C ALA A 78 -9.17 4.37 8.47
N PHE A 79 -10.10 5.33 8.51
CA PHE A 79 -10.63 6.03 7.33
C PHE A 79 -9.52 6.73 6.52
N LEU A 80 -8.66 7.51 7.20
CA LEU A 80 -7.55 8.20 6.55
C LEU A 80 -6.52 7.21 5.98
N THR A 81 -6.24 6.13 6.72
CA THR A 81 -5.38 5.05 6.25
C THR A 81 -5.96 4.42 4.98
N CYS A 82 -7.25 4.10 4.96
CA CYS A 82 -7.91 3.55 3.78
C CYS A 82 -7.80 4.49 2.57
N LEU A 83 -8.01 5.79 2.75
CA LEU A 83 -7.87 6.76 1.66
C LEU A 83 -6.44 6.81 1.11
N LEU A 84 -5.43 6.82 1.98
CA LEU A 84 -4.02 6.80 1.58
C LEU A 84 -3.70 5.54 0.76
N TYR A 85 -4.16 4.38 1.22
CA TYR A 85 -3.90 3.11 0.58
C TYR A 85 -4.72 2.88 -0.70
N LEU A 86 -5.93 3.45 -0.80
CA LEU A 86 -6.69 3.53 -2.04
C LEU A 86 -5.95 4.38 -3.08
N ALA A 87 -5.38 5.52 -2.68
CA ALA A 87 -4.53 6.31 -3.57
C ALA A 87 -3.28 5.52 -3.99
N LEU A 88 -2.62 4.83 -3.05
CA LEU A 88 -1.50 3.94 -3.38
C LEU A 88 -1.90 2.87 -4.39
N ASP A 89 -3.06 2.23 -4.26
CA ASP A 89 -3.54 1.23 -5.23
C ASP A 89 -3.69 1.83 -6.64
N VAL A 90 -4.14 3.09 -6.76
CA VAL A 90 -4.23 3.82 -8.05
C VAL A 90 -2.85 4.10 -8.64
N TYR A 91 -1.88 4.50 -7.81
CA TYR A 91 -0.52 4.81 -8.26
C TYR A 91 0.39 3.58 -8.41
N PHE A 92 0.04 2.44 -7.79
CA PHE A 92 0.87 1.24 -7.74
C PHE A 92 1.34 0.75 -9.13
N PRO A 93 0.50 0.76 -10.19
CA PRO A 93 0.94 0.37 -11.54
C PRO A 93 2.02 1.30 -12.13
N GLN A 94 2.06 2.56 -11.71
CA GLN A 94 3.01 3.55 -12.23
C GLN A 94 4.40 3.46 -11.57
N ILE A 95 4.53 2.75 -10.45
CA ILE A 95 5.81 2.57 -9.76
C ILE A 95 6.73 1.72 -10.65
N SER A 96 7.84 2.27 -11.14
CA SER A 96 8.82 1.53 -11.96
C SER A 96 9.80 0.70 -11.13
N SER A 97 10.05 1.09 -9.88
CA SER A 97 11.02 0.47 -8.98
C SER A 97 10.44 -0.73 -8.23
N VAL A 98 11.03 -1.91 -8.44
CA VAL A 98 10.68 -3.14 -7.72
C VAL A 98 10.89 -3.00 -6.20
N LYS A 99 11.90 -2.21 -5.79
CA LYS A 99 12.19 -1.95 -4.37
C LYS A 99 11.06 -1.17 -3.71
N ASP A 100 10.48 -0.19 -4.41
CA ASP A 100 9.40 0.63 -3.86
C ASP A 100 8.06 -0.13 -3.85
N ARG A 101 7.80 -0.95 -4.88
CA ARG A 101 6.67 -1.90 -4.88
C ARG A 101 6.75 -2.86 -3.68
N LYS A 102 7.93 -3.43 -3.39
CA LYS A 102 8.14 -4.32 -2.23
C LYS A 102 7.84 -3.60 -0.91
N LYS A 103 8.34 -2.37 -0.74
CA LYS A 103 8.10 -1.57 0.47
C LYS A 103 6.62 -1.26 0.65
N ALA A 104 5.92 -0.87 -0.42
CA ALA A 104 4.50 -0.59 -0.39
C ALA A 104 3.68 -1.83 -0.01
N VAL A 105 3.99 -3.00 -0.59
CA VAL A 105 3.30 -4.25 -0.25
C VAL A 105 3.59 -4.67 1.20
N LEU A 106 4.84 -4.51 1.66
CA LEU A 106 5.20 -4.86 3.05
C LEU A 106 4.54 -3.91 4.06
N SER A 107 4.47 -2.61 3.76
CA SER A 107 3.76 -1.67 4.62
C SER A 107 2.27 -2.02 4.70
N ASP A 108 1.66 -2.42 3.59
CA ASP A 108 0.26 -2.81 3.52
C ASP A 108 -0.07 -4.03 4.39
N ILE A 109 0.78 -5.06 4.38
CA ILE A 109 0.65 -6.22 5.27
C ILE A 109 0.69 -5.77 6.74
N GLY A 110 1.69 -4.97 7.10
CA GLY A 110 1.89 -4.52 8.48
C GLY A 110 0.75 -3.63 8.98
N VAL A 111 0.36 -2.64 8.19
CA VAL A 111 -0.74 -1.71 8.53
C VAL A 111 -2.08 -2.45 8.57
N SER A 112 -2.32 -3.38 7.66
CA SER A 112 -3.56 -4.16 7.67
C SER A 112 -3.66 -5.06 8.91
N GLY A 113 -2.57 -5.73 9.29
CA GLY A 113 -2.52 -6.51 10.53
C GLY A 113 -2.69 -5.64 11.78
N PHE A 114 -2.06 -4.46 11.80
CA PHE A 114 -2.21 -3.48 12.88
C PHE A 114 -3.67 -3.06 13.05
N TRP A 115 -4.35 -2.66 11.98
CA TRP A 115 -5.75 -2.26 12.07
C TRP A 115 -6.68 -3.41 12.43
N ALA A 116 -6.45 -4.63 11.95
CA ALA A 116 -7.23 -5.79 12.37
C ALA A 116 -7.19 -6.00 13.90
N PHE A 117 -6.02 -5.81 14.51
CA PHE A 117 -5.87 -5.86 15.97
C PHE A 117 -6.65 -4.74 16.68
N PHE A 118 -6.55 -3.49 16.20
CA PHE A 118 -7.29 -2.37 16.79
C PHE A 118 -8.80 -2.53 16.64
N TRP A 119 -9.29 -3.05 15.52
CA TRP A 119 -10.71 -3.36 15.35
C TRP A 119 -11.17 -4.47 16.31
N PHE A 120 -10.33 -5.47 16.57
CA PHE A 120 -10.62 -6.50 17.57
C PHE A 120 -10.70 -5.92 18.98
N VAL A 121 -9.71 -5.11 19.39
CA VAL A 121 -9.74 -4.43 20.70
C VAL A 121 -10.96 -3.52 20.80
N GLY A 122 -11.27 -2.77 19.75
CA GLY A 122 -12.42 -1.87 19.69
C GLY A 122 -13.75 -2.59 19.83
N PHE A 123 -13.94 -3.69 19.09
CA PHE A 123 -15.11 -4.53 19.24
C PHE A 123 -15.27 -5.02 20.68
N CYS A 124 -14.23 -5.62 21.25
CA CYS A 124 -14.26 -6.14 22.63
C CYS A 124 -14.55 -5.02 23.64
N PHE A 125 -13.92 -3.85 23.48
CA PHE A 125 -14.07 -2.73 24.40
C PHE A 125 -15.47 -2.11 24.33
N LEU A 126 -15.94 -1.79 23.13
CA LEU A 126 -17.27 -1.20 22.91
C LEU A 126 -18.39 -2.16 23.33
N ALA A 127 -18.28 -3.45 22.98
CA ALA A 127 -19.26 -4.46 23.37
C ALA A 127 -19.32 -4.63 24.90
N ASN A 128 -18.17 -4.67 25.58
CA ASN A 128 -18.12 -4.77 27.03
C ASN A 128 -18.73 -3.54 27.71
N GLN A 129 -18.39 -2.32 27.24
CA GLN A 129 -19.00 -1.10 27.80
C GLN A 129 -20.50 -1.03 27.50
N TRP A 130 -20.93 -1.46 26.32
CA TRP A 130 -22.35 -1.54 25.99
C TRP A 130 -23.10 -2.52 26.89
N GLN A 131 -22.54 -3.71 27.13
CA GLN A 131 -23.17 -4.73 27.98
C GLN A 131 -23.44 -4.24 29.41
N VAL A 132 -22.54 -3.43 29.98
CA VAL A 132 -22.68 -2.90 31.35
C VAL A 132 -23.43 -1.57 31.41
N SER A 133 -23.86 -1.02 30.26
CA SER A 133 -24.63 0.21 30.20
C SER A 133 -26.00 0.04 30.83
N LYS A 134 -26.44 1.00 31.66
CA LYS A 134 -27.70 0.89 32.38
C LYS A 134 -28.85 1.41 31.52
N PRO A 135 -29.99 0.68 31.43
CA PRO A 135 -31.17 1.17 30.73
C PRO A 135 -31.73 2.49 31.28
N GLN A 136 -31.46 2.78 32.56
CA GLN A 136 -31.90 4.04 33.19
C GLN A 136 -31.16 5.26 32.64
N ASP A 137 -29.93 5.09 32.12
CA ASP A 137 -29.16 6.20 31.53
C ASP A 137 -29.72 6.60 30.16
N ASN A 138 -30.50 5.74 29.49
CA ASN A 138 -31.10 6.02 28.18
C ASN A 138 -32.56 5.50 28.10
N PRO A 139 -33.51 6.16 28.78
CA PRO A 139 -34.90 5.70 28.85
C PRO A 139 -35.64 5.79 27.49
N LEU A 140 -35.18 6.67 26.58
CA LEU A 140 -35.76 6.87 25.26
C LEU A 140 -35.14 5.97 24.18
N ASN A 141 -34.13 5.16 24.54
CA ASN A 141 -33.34 4.33 23.62
C ASN A 141 -32.71 5.12 22.45
N GLU A 142 -32.46 6.41 22.62
CA GLU A 142 -31.83 7.26 21.61
C GLU A 142 -30.41 6.78 21.30
N GLY A 143 -30.00 6.74 20.03
CA GLY A 143 -28.68 6.27 19.63
C GLY A 143 -28.37 4.80 19.87
N THR A 144 -29.34 3.99 20.33
CA THR A 144 -29.14 2.55 20.59
C THR A 144 -28.78 1.79 19.32
N ASP A 145 -29.45 2.09 18.22
CA ASP A 145 -29.17 1.45 16.94
C ASP A 145 -27.82 1.89 16.37
N ALA A 146 -27.46 3.16 16.52
CA ALA A 146 -26.15 3.70 16.15
C ALA A 146 -25.00 3.05 16.95
N ALA A 147 -25.17 2.84 18.25
CA ALA A 147 -24.19 2.17 19.09
C ALA A 147 -24.03 0.68 18.71
N ARG A 148 -25.15 -0.02 18.49
CA ARG A 148 -25.12 -1.41 18.00
C ARG A 148 -24.49 -1.53 16.63
N ALA A 149 -24.76 -0.59 15.73
CA ALA A 149 -24.09 -0.52 14.43
C ALA A 149 -22.58 -0.35 14.61
N ALA A 150 -22.11 0.60 15.42
CA ALA A 150 -20.69 0.78 15.69
C ALA A 150 -20.01 -0.51 16.20
N ILE A 151 -20.65 -1.26 17.10
CA ILE A 151 -20.14 -2.55 17.59
C ILE A 151 -20.08 -3.58 16.46
N ALA A 152 -21.17 -3.76 15.72
CA ALA A 152 -21.27 -4.75 14.66
C ALA A 152 -20.27 -4.50 13.52
N PHE A 153 -20.17 -3.24 13.07
CA PHE A 153 -19.23 -2.85 12.02
C PHE A 153 -17.77 -2.88 12.50
N SER A 154 -17.51 -2.67 13.80
CA SER A 154 -16.19 -2.92 14.38
C SER A 154 -15.81 -4.41 14.29
N PHE A 155 -16.75 -5.32 14.60
CA PHE A 155 -16.54 -6.77 14.45
C PHE A 155 -16.26 -7.17 13.01
N PHE A 156 -17.09 -6.71 12.06
CA PHE A 156 -16.90 -7.05 10.64
C PHE A 156 -15.60 -6.47 10.07
N SER A 157 -15.15 -5.31 10.56
CA SER A 157 -13.87 -4.70 10.15
C SER A 157 -12.67 -5.59 10.46
N ILE A 158 -12.72 -6.44 11.49
CA ILE A 158 -11.64 -7.39 11.78
C ILE A 158 -11.36 -8.27 10.55
N PHE A 159 -12.41 -8.81 9.94
CA PHE A 159 -12.27 -9.70 8.79
C PHE A 159 -11.84 -8.97 7.52
N THR A 160 -12.28 -7.73 7.32
CA THR A 160 -11.90 -6.98 6.12
C THR A 160 -10.41 -6.61 6.17
N TRP A 161 -9.91 -6.14 7.31
CA TRP A 161 -8.49 -5.84 7.51
C TRP A 161 -7.61 -7.09 7.53
N ALA A 162 -8.07 -8.19 8.14
CA ALA A 162 -7.36 -9.47 8.07
C ALA A 162 -7.31 -10.01 6.63
N GLY A 163 -8.41 -9.92 5.89
CA GLY A 163 -8.48 -10.29 4.48
C GLY A 163 -7.52 -9.47 3.61
N GLN A 164 -7.41 -8.16 3.86
CA GLN A 164 -6.42 -7.30 3.21
C GLN A 164 -4.99 -7.76 3.50
N ALA A 165 -4.66 -8.04 4.76
CA ALA A 165 -3.33 -8.54 5.13
C ALA A 165 -2.99 -9.84 4.38
N VAL A 166 -3.94 -10.77 4.28
CA VAL A 166 -3.77 -12.04 3.56
C VAL A 166 -3.56 -11.81 2.06
N LEU A 167 -4.39 -10.99 1.43
CA LEU A 167 -4.25 -10.68 0.00
C LEU A 167 -2.96 -9.91 -0.31
N ALA A 168 -2.54 -8.99 0.56
CA ALA A 168 -1.27 -8.29 0.45
C ALA A 168 -0.08 -9.26 0.61
N PHE A 169 -0.20 -10.24 1.52
CA PHE A 169 0.80 -11.29 1.67
C PHE A 169 0.87 -12.21 0.44
N GLN A 170 -0.27 -12.58 -0.14
CA GLN A 170 -0.29 -13.34 -1.41
C GLN A 170 0.35 -12.54 -2.54
N ARG A 171 0.06 -11.24 -2.65
CA ARG A 171 0.73 -10.34 -3.60
C ARG A 171 2.23 -10.25 -3.36
N TYR A 172 2.66 -10.25 -2.10
CA TYR A 172 4.08 -10.29 -1.73
C TYR A 172 4.75 -11.57 -2.21
N GLN A 173 4.15 -12.75 -1.99
CA GLN A 173 4.69 -14.03 -2.43
C GLN A 173 4.85 -14.08 -3.96
N ILE A 174 3.79 -13.76 -4.70
CA ILE A 174 3.81 -13.73 -6.18
C ILE A 174 4.91 -12.80 -6.70
N GLY A 175 5.06 -11.62 -6.08
CA GLY A 175 6.08 -10.66 -6.48
C GLY A 175 7.50 -11.02 -6.06
N ALA A 176 7.68 -11.71 -4.94
CA ALA A 176 8.97 -12.22 -4.50
C ALA A 176 9.45 -13.31 -5.47
N ASP A 177 8.58 -14.24 -5.84
CA ASP A 177 8.90 -15.29 -6.81
C ASP A 177 9.29 -14.69 -8.17
N SER A 178 8.51 -13.73 -8.67
CA SER A 178 8.77 -13.04 -9.94
C SER A 178 10.12 -12.28 -9.93
N ALA A 179 10.44 -11.62 -8.81
CA ALA A 179 11.66 -10.83 -8.67
C ALA A 179 12.93 -11.70 -8.63
N LEU A 180 12.85 -12.92 -8.06
CA LEU A 180 13.98 -13.86 -8.07
C LEU A 180 14.34 -14.28 -9.50
N PHE A 181 13.34 -14.69 -10.30
CA PHE A 181 13.58 -15.05 -11.71
C PHE A 181 14.04 -13.87 -12.58
N SER A 182 13.69 -12.64 -12.20
CA SER A 182 14.12 -11.42 -12.90
C SER A 182 15.56 -11.04 -12.55
N GLN A 183 16.06 -11.39 -11.35
CA GLN A 183 17.44 -11.17 -10.96
C GLN A 183 18.41 -12.18 -11.60
N ASP A 184 17.94 -13.41 -11.85
CA ASP A 184 18.74 -14.45 -12.50
C ASP A 184 18.89 -14.24 -14.02
N TYR A 185 18.02 -13.44 -14.64
CA TYR A 185 18.18 -13.00 -16.02
C TYR A 185 19.09 -11.76 -16.09
N MET A 186 20.40 -11.99 -16.05
CA MET A 186 21.38 -11.02 -16.54
C MET A 186 21.49 -11.15 -18.06
N ASP A 187 21.24 -10.06 -18.78
CA ASP A 187 21.38 -10.00 -20.23
C ASP A 187 22.84 -10.29 -20.63
N PRO A 188 23.13 -11.38 -21.37
CA PRO A 188 24.50 -11.72 -21.79
C PRO A 188 25.18 -10.61 -22.60
N SER A 189 24.44 -9.65 -23.16
CA SER A 189 25.03 -8.52 -23.88
C SER A 189 25.68 -7.47 -22.96
N GLN A 190 25.39 -7.47 -21.64
CA GLN A 190 26.09 -6.60 -20.69
C GLN A 190 27.45 -7.15 -20.24
N ASP A 191 27.71 -8.44 -20.45
CA ASP A 191 29.03 -9.06 -20.23
C ASP A 191 29.98 -8.88 -21.43
N SER A 192 29.54 -8.15 -22.47
CA SER A 192 30.31 -7.91 -23.69
C SER A 192 31.34 -6.79 -23.60
N SER A 193 31.54 -6.15 -22.44
CA SER A 193 32.70 -5.28 -22.24
C SER A 193 33.96 -6.11 -21.98
N MET A 194 34.35 -6.91 -22.98
CA MET A 194 35.68 -7.49 -23.09
C MET A 194 36.70 -6.33 -23.02
N PRO A 195 37.69 -6.36 -22.12
CA PRO A 195 38.81 -5.44 -22.20
C PRO A 195 39.51 -5.69 -23.54
N TYR A 196 39.52 -4.70 -24.43
CA TYR A 196 40.23 -4.80 -25.69
C TYR A 196 41.70 -5.15 -25.37
N ALA A 197 42.14 -6.35 -25.75
CA ALA A 197 43.54 -6.74 -25.60
C ALA A 197 44.37 -5.77 -26.46
N PRO A 198 45.42 -5.13 -25.93
CA PRO A 198 46.28 -4.28 -26.73
C PRO A 198 46.92 -5.12 -27.84
N TYR A 199 46.73 -4.73 -29.09
CA TYR A 199 47.51 -5.25 -30.20
C TYR A 199 48.98 -4.90 -29.96
N VAL A 200 49.80 -5.91 -29.65
CA VAL A 200 51.26 -5.76 -29.61
C VAL A 200 51.73 -5.83 -31.06
N GLU A 201 52.04 -4.68 -31.62
CA GLU A 201 52.68 -4.57 -32.94
C GLU A 201 54.11 -5.12 -32.83
N PRO A 202 54.56 -6.03 -33.72
CA PRO A 202 55.89 -6.60 -33.62
C PRO A 202 56.93 -5.54 -33.94
N SER A 203 57.69 -5.17 -32.90
CA SER A 203 58.82 -4.24 -32.93
C SER A 203 59.85 -4.63 -33.99
N ALA A 204 60.01 -3.78 -35.01
CA ALA A 204 61.17 -3.77 -35.88
C ALA A 204 61.99 -2.49 -35.64
N GLY A 205 63.09 -2.64 -34.90
CA GLY A 205 64.32 -1.86 -35.11
C GLY A 205 64.47 -0.47 -34.46
N THR A 206 65.38 -0.44 -33.48
CA THR A 206 66.35 0.63 -33.14
C THR A 206 65.89 1.93 -32.46
N ASP A 207 66.35 2.08 -31.20
CA ASP A 207 66.51 3.29 -30.35
C ASP A 207 67.33 4.43 -30.98
N PRO A 208 67.52 5.62 -30.33
CA PRO A 208 66.73 6.27 -29.25
C PRO A 208 66.56 7.81 -29.43
N ALA A 209 65.47 8.42 -28.94
CA ALA A 209 65.41 9.79 -28.38
C ALA A 209 63.96 10.29 -28.22
N GLY A 210 63.67 10.98 -27.11
CA GLY A 210 62.59 11.98 -27.08
C GLY A 210 61.45 11.73 -26.09
N MET A 211 61.68 12.12 -24.83
CA MET A 211 60.87 13.04 -24.03
C MET A 211 59.35 13.19 -24.32
N GLY A 212 58.55 13.06 -23.26
CA GLY A 212 57.38 13.92 -23.06
C GLY A 212 56.03 13.21 -22.97
N GLY A 213 55.57 12.97 -21.74
CA GLY A 213 54.16 12.66 -21.50
C GLY A 213 53.28 13.89 -21.66
N THR A 214 52.06 13.69 -22.14
CA THR A 214 50.96 14.64 -21.97
C THR A 214 49.64 13.88 -21.83
N TYR A 215 48.97 14.10 -20.72
CA TYR A 215 47.55 13.80 -20.55
C TYR A 215 46.74 14.70 -21.47
N GLN A 216 45.75 14.11 -22.16
CA GLN A 216 44.66 14.89 -22.77
C GLN A 216 43.32 14.24 -22.41
N HIS A 217 42.49 15.05 -21.77
CA HIS A 217 41.13 14.75 -21.36
C HIS A 217 40.15 15.35 -22.38
N ALA A 218 39.00 14.67 -22.51
CA ALA A 218 37.69 15.15 -22.96
C ALA A 218 37.40 15.27 -24.47
N ALA A 219 36.39 14.52 -24.91
CA ALA A 219 35.25 15.07 -25.64
C ALA A 219 34.02 14.13 -25.51
N ASN A 220 33.01 14.58 -24.76
CA ASN A 220 31.65 14.07 -24.91
C ASN A 220 31.12 14.57 -26.27
N ALA A 221 30.65 13.66 -27.11
CA ALA A 221 29.82 13.99 -28.26
C ALA A 221 28.58 13.09 -28.24
N PHE A 222 27.43 13.71 -27.96
CA PHE A 222 26.12 13.19 -28.30
C PHE A 222 26.02 13.11 -29.82
N ASP A 223 25.63 11.95 -30.35
CA ASP A 223 24.88 11.87 -31.60
C ASP A 223 23.80 10.80 -31.43
N ALA A 224 22.56 11.23 -31.63
CA ALA A 224 21.36 10.42 -31.66
C ALA A 224 20.98 10.22 -33.12
N GLU A 225 20.75 8.98 -33.58
CA GLU A 225 19.72 8.60 -34.57
C GLU A 225 19.66 7.06 -34.79
N PRO A 226 18.58 6.51 -35.40
CA PRO A 226 17.85 5.36 -34.87
C PRO A 226 18.11 4.06 -35.65
N GLN A 227 18.17 2.92 -34.95
CA GLN A 227 18.21 1.62 -35.62
C GLN A 227 16.79 1.10 -35.91
N GLY A 228 16.54 0.91 -37.21
CA GLY A 228 15.26 0.55 -37.80
C GLY A 228 14.84 -0.90 -37.61
N TYR A 229 13.54 -1.08 -37.83
CA TYR A 229 12.81 -2.35 -37.87
C TYR A 229 13.42 -3.37 -38.85
N GLN A 230 13.62 -4.60 -38.40
CA GLN A 230 13.77 -5.77 -39.27
C GLN A 230 12.39 -6.31 -39.68
N SER A 231 12.14 -6.34 -40.98
CA SER A 231 11.03 -7.02 -41.65
C SER A 231 11.35 -8.51 -41.78
N GLN A 232 10.40 -9.37 -41.36
CA GLN A 232 10.41 -10.81 -41.63
C GLN A 232 9.66 -11.06 -42.95
N GLY A 233 10.38 -11.59 -43.94
CA GLY A 233 9.83 -11.95 -45.25
C GLY A 233 9.33 -13.39 -45.30
N TYR A 234 8.15 -13.54 -45.92
CA TYR A 234 7.48 -14.69 -46.53
C TYR A 234 7.75 -16.12 -46.03
#